data_AF-A0AAW1RWJ8-F1
#
_entry.id   AF-A0AAW1RWJ8-F1
#
_cell.length_a   1.000
_cell.length_b   1.000
_cell.length_c   1.000
_cell.angle_alpha   90.00
_cell.angle_beta   90.00
_cell.angle_gamma   90.00
#
_symmetry.space_group_name_H-M   'P 1'
#
loop_
_entity.id
_entity.type
_entity.pdbx_description
1 polymer ?
#
loop_
_entity_poly.entity_id
_entity_poly.type
_entity_poly.pdbx_seq_one_letter_code
_entity_poly.pdbx_strand_id
1 'polypeptide(L)'
;MGQAYEALLLQDYGAAQAAETEQVLWKTVFYRVIAEFRARIHKAVAAGDKQREALRKVRSAFLHFLCCAEAFYQALAAKLQAVYGSVGYELSPAEASALGAALSPAAVPPPSEAPHDCRPSVCRCLICLGDLARYGAAEAEDGGQKDWSRAERFYQLAADIFPEGGNAHNQLAVLATYADAELPAVVHYFRSLAAPQPFPVARQNLAMLFEQNRVRYEALGPPVNTAADECARDAPRDRERSKVPVLRLLAEMSTRFVRLHGILFTRVSLDAAPGVAAAALADLDALLARSSATRASDAHHGAAKRSDAALLQLAAAAAFAGNHASWSPEGQRPGFSEVLQRAELRRHAMGLAFGLAARLTAAAARLGNAEEEAAGALARSPLLPPLHVLLQWLTLQPEMGGPPQQPDGAEAKARADLFEALARLVPPAATGAPAGGPGVAAAGAAALPEDWGLRAFGPLAKAHEALQFQQPVSRAVEGPLRLRRLLASVDNEQDDDEEVIVYAPVRGSVAAPQAA
;
A
#
# COMPACT_ATOMS: atom_id res chain seq x y z
N MET A 1 -10.37 16.01 -33.83
CA MET A 1 -9.21 16.32 -32.95
C MET A 1 -8.63 15.05 -32.34
N GLY A 2 -9.37 14.26 -31.56
CA GLY A 2 -8.83 13.03 -30.92
C GLY A 2 -8.12 12.07 -31.89
N GLN A 3 -8.75 11.76 -33.02
CA GLN A 3 -8.17 10.89 -34.07
C GLN A 3 -6.82 11.39 -34.63
N ALA A 4 -6.56 12.70 -34.64
CA ALA A 4 -5.29 13.24 -35.11
C ALA A 4 -4.15 12.97 -34.10
N TYR A 5 -4.43 13.15 -32.80
CA TYR A 5 -3.48 12.78 -31.74
C TYR A 5 -3.24 11.27 -31.67
N GLU A 6 -4.30 10.46 -31.86
CA GLU A 6 -4.18 9.01 -31.99
C GLU A 6 -3.25 8.63 -33.14
N ALA A 7 -3.41 9.22 -34.32
CA ALA A 7 -2.53 8.94 -35.45
C ALA A 7 -1.06 9.26 -35.15
N LEU A 8 -0.78 10.39 -34.48
CA LEU A 8 0.59 10.74 -34.06
C LEU A 8 1.18 9.69 -33.11
N LEU A 9 0.39 9.26 -32.11
CA LEU A 9 0.82 8.27 -31.12
C LEU A 9 1.10 6.89 -31.72
N LEU A 10 0.45 6.53 -32.82
CA LEU A 10 0.58 5.22 -33.47
C LEU A 10 1.56 5.20 -34.65
N GLN A 11 1.95 6.36 -35.18
CA GLN A 11 2.88 6.46 -36.31
C GLN A 11 4.32 6.77 -35.88
N ASP A 12 4.51 7.70 -34.95
CA ASP A 12 5.82 8.10 -34.44
C ASP A 12 5.77 8.26 -32.92
N TYR A 13 5.93 7.14 -32.23
CA TYR A 13 5.85 7.10 -30.77
C TYR A 13 6.90 8.00 -30.11
N GLY A 14 8.13 8.02 -30.64
CA GLY A 14 9.23 8.81 -30.09
C GLY A 14 8.95 10.31 -30.16
N ALA A 15 8.54 10.81 -31.33
CA ALA A 15 8.16 12.21 -31.49
C ALA A 15 6.93 12.56 -30.65
N ALA A 16 5.94 11.65 -30.57
CA ALA A 16 4.74 11.86 -29.78
C ALA A 16 5.04 12.02 -28.28
N GLN A 17 5.94 11.18 -27.73
CA GLN A 17 6.40 11.30 -26.34
C GLN A 17 7.15 12.62 -26.12
N ALA A 18 8.07 12.99 -27.02
CA ALA A 18 8.83 14.23 -26.91
C ALA A 18 7.94 15.49 -26.93
N ALA A 19 6.81 15.44 -27.64
CA ALA A 19 5.82 16.50 -27.71
C ALA A 19 4.73 16.45 -26.62
N GLU A 20 4.83 15.52 -25.64
CA GLU A 20 3.83 15.31 -24.59
C GLU A 20 2.40 15.13 -25.14
N THR A 21 2.30 14.44 -26.27
CA THR A 21 1.09 14.37 -27.11
C THR A 21 -0.14 13.90 -26.33
N GLU A 22 0.01 12.90 -25.43
CA GLU A 22 -1.11 12.40 -24.61
C GLU A 22 -1.59 13.43 -23.57
N GLN A 23 -0.66 14.19 -22.98
CA GLN A 23 -1.01 15.22 -22.01
C GLN A 23 -1.80 16.34 -22.69
N VAL A 24 -1.37 16.76 -23.88
CA VAL A 24 -2.08 17.75 -24.69
C VAL A 24 -3.44 17.21 -25.12
N LEU A 25 -3.52 15.97 -25.60
CA LEU A 25 -4.75 15.27 -25.96
C LEU A 25 -5.77 15.28 -24.81
N TRP A 26 -5.37 14.78 -23.64
CA TRP A 26 -6.25 14.75 -22.46
C TRP A 26 -6.72 16.14 -22.07
N LYS A 27 -5.78 17.10 -21.93
CA LYS A 27 -6.08 18.45 -21.45
C LYS A 27 -7.02 19.21 -22.39
N THR A 28 -6.74 19.17 -23.69
CA THR A 28 -7.40 20.04 -24.69
C THR A 28 -8.70 19.46 -25.25
N VAL A 29 -8.73 18.14 -25.48
CA VAL A 29 -9.86 17.47 -26.14
C VAL A 29 -10.88 17.00 -25.12
N PHE A 30 -10.44 16.47 -23.98
CA PHE A 30 -11.32 15.82 -23.01
C PHE A 30 -11.52 16.66 -21.74
N TYR A 31 -10.46 16.91 -20.97
CA TYR A 31 -10.56 17.53 -19.65
C TYR A 31 -11.18 18.92 -19.68
N ARG A 32 -10.84 19.76 -20.66
CA ARG A 32 -11.47 21.08 -20.84
C ARG A 32 -13.00 20.98 -20.99
N VAL A 33 -13.47 20.02 -21.79
CA VAL A 33 -14.89 19.80 -22.04
C VAL A 33 -15.58 19.24 -20.78
N ILE A 34 -14.93 18.31 -20.08
CA ILE A 34 -15.40 17.79 -18.79
C ILE A 34 -15.57 18.93 -17.77
N ALA A 35 -14.57 19.82 -17.66
CA ALA A 35 -14.62 20.95 -16.73
C ALA A 35 -15.79 21.89 -17.05
N GLU A 36 -16.06 22.16 -18.33
CA GLU A 36 -17.21 22.97 -18.75
C GLU A 36 -18.55 22.32 -18.39
N PHE A 37 -18.72 21.02 -18.67
CA PHE A 37 -19.92 20.28 -18.29
C PHE A 37 -20.14 20.32 -16.77
N ARG A 38 -19.10 20.03 -15.98
CA ARG A 38 -19.18 20.06 -14.51
C ARG A 38 -19.54 21.45 -13.98
N ALA A 39 -19.00 22.52 -14.56
CA ALA A 39 -19.35 23.89 -14.18
C ALA A 39 -20.84 24.20 -14.48
N ARG A 40 -21.35 23.77 -15.63
CA ARG A 40 -22.76 23.93 -16.01
C ARG A 40 -23.69 23.13 -15.11
N ILE A 41 -23.33 21.89 -14.78
CA ILE A 41 -24.07 21.04 -13.85
C ILE A 41 -24.12 21.69 -12.46
N HIS A 42 -22.98 22.11 -11.91
CA HIS A 42 -22.91 22.77 -10.61
C HIS A 42 -23.81 24.02 -10.56
N LYS A 43 -23.76 24.86 -11.61
CA LYS A 43 -24.62 26.04 -11.73
C LYS A 43 -26.10 25.67 -11.79
N ALA A 44 -26.47 24.62 -12.52
CA ALA A 44 -27.86 24.17 -12.64
C ALA A 44 -28.39 23.55 -11.33
N VAL A 45 -27.56 22.79 -10.61
CA VAL A 45 -27.87 22.26 -9.26
C VAL A 45 -28.14 23.41 -8.29
N ALA A 46 -27.28 24.43 -8.28
CA ALA A 46 -27.45 25.61 -7.42
C ALA A 46 -28.74 26.42 -7.73
N ALA A 47 -29.25 26.34 -8.96
CA ALA A 47 -30.47 27.04 -9.38
C ALA A 47 -31.79 26.33 -8.97
N GLY A 48 -31.70 25.11 -8.41
CA GLY A 48 -32.85 24.37 -7.88
C GLY A 48 -33.91 24.01 -8.93
N ASP A 49 -35.17 23.95 -8.50
CA ASP A 49 -36.28 23.41 -9.30
C ASP A 49 -36.51 24.09 -10.65
N LYS A 50 -36.16 25.39 -10.77
CA LYS A 50 -36.31 26.17 -12.00
C LYS A 50 -35.47 25.64 -13.17
N GLN A 51 -34.43 24.85 -12.89
CA GLN A 51 -33.51 24.32 -13.91
C GLN A 51 -33.47 22.78 -13.93
N ARG A 52 -34.44 22.11 -13.31
CA ARG A 52 -34.45 20.63 -13.20
C ARG A 52 -34.37 19.93 -14.57
N GLU A 53 -35.13 20.41 -15.55
CA GLU A 53 -35.12 19.83 -16.90
C GLU A 53 -33.81 20.15 -17.66
N ALA A 54 -33.30 21.36 -17.52
CA ALA A 54 -32.00 21.73 -18.09
C ALA A 54 -30.86 20.91 -17.48
N LEU A 55 -30.89 20.66 -16.17
CA LEU A 55 -29.94 19.81 -15.46
C LEU A 55 -29.94 18.39 -16.01
N ARG A 56 -31.11 17.78 -16.20
CA ARG A 56 -31.22 16.43 -16.81
C ARG A 56 -30.62 16.39 -18.20
N LYS A 57 -30.92 17.38 -19.05
CA LYS A 57 -30.35 17.47 -20.41
C LYS A 57 -28.84 17.62 -20.41
N VAL A 58 -28.30 18.49 -19.54
CA VAL A 58 -26.84 18.69 -19.43
C VAL A 58 -26.16 17.43 -18.90
N ARG A 59 -26.73 16.75 -17.90
CA ARG A 59 -26.22 15.47 -17.39
C ARG A 59 -26.23 14.38 -18.46
N SER A 60 -27.34 14.22 -19.18
CA SER A 60 -27.44 13.24 -20.26
C SER A 60 -26.39 13.49 -21.35
N ALA A 61 -26.22 14.74 -21.78
CA ALA A 61 -25.18 15.10 -22.75
C ALA A 61 -23.77 14.84 -22.19
N PHE A 62 -23.53 15.11 -20.91
CA PHE A 62 -22.24 14.85 -20.27
C PHE A 62 -21.94 13.36 -20.18
N LEU A 63 -22.89 12.52 -19.74
CA LEU A 63 -22.72 11.08 -19.67
C LEU A 63 -22.49 10.46 -21.06
N HIS A 64 -23.18 10.96 -22.09
CA HIS A 64 -22.93 10.56 -23.47
C HIS A 64 -21.50 10.93 -23.91
N PHE A 65 -21.04 12.15 -23.62
CA PHE A 65 -19.67 12.56 -23.90
C PHE A 65 -18.63 11.67 -23.21
N LEU A 66 -18.84 11.34 -21.92
CA LEU A 66 -17.96 10.43 -21.17
C LEU A 66 -17.92 9.03 -21.81
N CYS A 67 -19.07 8.51 -22.25
CA CYS A 67 -19.15 7.22 -22.96
C CYS A 67 -18.34 7.23 -24.26
N CYS A 68 -18.45 8.29 -25.07
CA CYS A 68 -17.65 8.42 -26.29
C CYS A 68 -16.15 8.55 -25.99
N ALA A 69 -15.78 9.31 -24.96
CA ALA A 69 -14.38 9.45 -24.54
C ALA A 69 -13.80 8.13 -24.04
N GLU A 70 -14.60 7.33 -23.34
CA GLU A 70 -14.21 6.01 -22.86
C GLU A 70 -13.93 5.06 -24.02
N ALA A 71 -14.85 4.96 -24.99
CA ALA A 71 -14.64 4.16 -26.19
C ALA A 71 -13.36 4.55 -26.94
N PHE A 72 -13.07 5.86 -27.02
CA PHE A 72 -11.82 6.36 -27.60
C PHE A 72 -10.59 5.85 -26.85
N TYR A 73 -10.53 5.99 -25.51
CA TYR A 73 -9.36 5.57 -24.73
C TYR A 73 -9.21 4.04 -24.66
N GLN A 74 -10.31 3.28 -24.65
CA GLN A 74 -10.28 1.83 -24.75
C GLN A 74 -9.68 1.38 -26.09
N ALA A 75 -10.13 1.99 -27.20
CA ALA A 75 -9.57 1.71 -28.52
C ALA A 75 -8.09 2.12 -28.62
N LEU A 76 -7.73 3.31 -28.11
CA LEU A 76 -6.34 3.78 -28.13
C LEU A 76 -5.41 2.84 -27.36
N ALA A 77 -5.80 2.38 -26.15
CA ALA A 77 -5.01 1.44 -25.37
C ALA A 77 -4.82 0.09 -26.09
N ALA A 78 -5.88 -0.44 -26.74
CA ALA A 78 -5.79 -1.66 -27.53
C ALA A 78 -4.87 -1.50 -28.76
N LYS A 79 -4.95 -0.36 -29.46
CA LYS A 79 -4.10 -0.06 -30.61
C LYS A 79 -2.64 0.12 -30.24
N LEU A 80 -2.35 0.83 -29.14
CA LEU A 80 -0.98 0.98 -28.65
C LEU A 80 -0.33 -0.37 -28.38
N GLN A 81 -1.06 -1.33 -27.81
CA GLN A 81 -0.56 -2.68 -27.61
C GLN A 81 -0.38 -3.47 -28.90
N ALA A 82 -1.31 -3.33 -29.85
CA ALA A 82 -1.20 -4.00 -31.14
C ALA A 82 0.00 -3.49 -31.96
N VAL A 83 0.30 -2.19 -31.86
CA VAL A 83 1.39 -1.56 -32.62
C VAL A 83 2.75 -1.73 -31.92
N TYR A 84 2.83 -1.58 -30.59
CA TYR A 84 4.10 -1.50 -29.87
C TYR A 84 4.39 -2.68 -28.93
N GLY A 85 3.48 -3.65 -28.84
CA GLY A 85 3.65 -4.86 -28.02
C GLY A 85 2.61 -4.95 -26.88
N SER A 86 2.19 -6.18 -26.59
CA SER A 86 1.20 -6.44 -25.53
C SER A 86 1.76 -6.12 -24.15
N VAL A 87 0.97 -5.44 -23.32
CA VAL A 87 1.31 -5.11 -21.93
C VAL A 87 0.27 -5.64 -20.93
N GLY A 88 -0.63 -6.51 -21.39
CA GLY A 88 -1.63 -7.18 -20.53
C GLY A 88 -2.92 -6.40 -20.29
N TYR A 89 -3.19 -5.32 -21.03
CA TYR A 89 -4.53 -4.73 -21.04
C TYR A 89 -5.45 -5.51 -21.99
N GLU A 90 -6.53 -6.06 -21.46
CA GLU A 90 -7.51 -6.84 -22.22
C GLU A 90 -8.88 -6.19 -22.18
N LEU A 91 -9.54 -6.15 -23.35
CA LEU A 91 -10.94 -5.76 -23.46
C LEU A 91 -11.82 -6.98 -23.22
N SER A 92 -12.93 -6.81 -22.50
CA SER A 92 -13.96 -7.84 -22.45
C SER A 92 -14.58 -8.07 -23.84
N PRO A 93 -15.19 -9.26 -24.10
CA PRO A 93 -15.84 -9.53 -25.37
C PRO A 93 -16.92 -8.47 -25.75
N ALA A 94 -17.63 -7.94 -24.74
CA ALA A 94 -18.62 -6.88 -24.95
C ALA A 94 -17.98 -5.55 -25.36
N GLU A 95 -16.89 -5.15 -24.70
CA GLU A 95 -16.15 -3.93 -25.04
C GLU A 95 -15.52 -4.03 -26.43
N ALA A 96 -14.89 -5.15 -26.75
CA ALA A 96 -14.31 -5.39 -28.09
C ALA A 96 -15.38 -5.33 -29.19
N SER A 97 -16.54 -5.94 -28.96
CA SER A 97 -17.69 -5.89 -29.89
C SER A 97 -18.22 -4.47 -30.08
N ALA A 98 -18.36 -3.70 -29.00
CA ALA A 98 -18.82 -2.31 -29.05
C ALA A 98 -17.86 -1.39 -29.83
N LEU A 99 -16.55 -1.66 -29.77
CA LEU A 99 -15.54 -0.91 -30.50
C LEU A 99 -15.46 -1.29 -31.98
N GLY A 100 -15.76 -2.54 -32.33
CA GLY A 100 -15.97 -3.04 -33.69
C GLY A 100 -15.04 -2.43 -34.75
N ALA A 101 -15.56 -1.48 -35.53
CA ALA A 101 -14.84 -0.80 -36.61
C ALA A 101 -13.54 -0.10 -36.14
N ALA A 102 -13.49 0.42 -34.92
CA ALA A 102 -12.32 1.09 -34.37
C ALA A 102 -11.14 0.13 -34.16
N LEU A 103 -11.39 -1.17 -34.00
CA LEU A 103 -10.37 -2.21 -33.83
C LEU A 103 -10.21 -3.10 -35.06
N SER A 104 -10.81 -2.73 -36.19
CA SER A 104 -10.65 -3.47 -37.44
C SER A 104 -9.19 -3.46 -37.92
N PRO A 105 -8.71 -4.48 -38.65
CA PRO A 105 -7.33 -4.51 -39.16
C PRO A 105 -6.95 -3.30 -40.02
N ALA A 106 -7.92 -2.63 -40.65
CA ALA A 106 -7.69 -1.41 -41.42
C ALA A 106 -7.51 -0.16 -40.53
N ALA A 107 -8.03 -0.19 -39.30
CA ALA A 107 -7.99 0.93 -38.35
C ALA A 107 -6.80 0.86 -37.37
N VAL A 108 -6.04 -0.24 -37.40
CA VAL A 108 -4.85 -0.47 -36.57
C VAL A 108 -3.63 -0.51 -37.48
N PRO A 109 -2.63 0.38 -37.27
CA PRO A 109 -1.37 0.29 -38.01
C PRO A 109 -0.69 -1.08 -37.84
N PRO A 110 0.17 -1.49 -38.77
CA PRO A 110 0.96 -2.70 -38.59
C PRO A 110 1.85 -2.58 -37.34
N PRO A 111 2.24 -3.70 -36.71
CA PRO A 111 3.21 -3.70 -35.62
C PRO A 111 4.48 -2.94 -36.00
N SER A 112 4.94 -2.08 -35.10
CA SER A 112 6.18 -1.33 -35.27
C SER A 112 7.38 -2.26 -35.16
N GLU A 113 8.34 -2.10 -36.06
CA GLU A 113 9.64 -2.80 -35.97
C GLU A 113 10.56 -2.17 -34.91
N ALA A 114 10.27 -0.93 -34.49
CA ALA A 114 11.06 -0.23 -33.48
C ALA A 114 10.64 -0.66 -32.06
N PRO A 115 11.60 -1.02 -31.18
CA PRO A 115 11.27 -1.41 -29.81
C PRO A 115 10.86 -0.18 -29.00
N HIS A 116 9.57 -0.04 -28.75
CA HIS A 116 9.00 1.01 -27.88
C HIS A 116 8.31 0.40 -26.67
N ASP A 117 8.58 0.94 -25.49
CA ASP A 117 7.82 0.59 -24.28
C ASP A 117 6.52 1.41 -24.24
N CYS A 118 5.40 0.74 -24.53
CA CYS A 118 4.08 1.37 -24.52
C CYS A 118 3.38 1.32 -23.16
N ARG A 119 3.95 0.67 -22.14
CA ARG A 119 3.37 0.59 -20.78
C ARG A 119 3.01 1.96 -20.22
N PRO A 120 3.85 3.02 -20.31
CA PRO A 120 3.49 4.35 -19.81
C PRO A 120 2.26 4.93 -20.51
N SER A 121 2.16 4.76 -21.83
CA SER A 121 1.04 5.29 -22.63
C SER A 121 -0.27 4.55 -22.35
N VAL A 122 -0.22 3.21 -22.27
CA VAL A 122 -1.39 2.40 -21.89
C VAL A 122 -1.82 2.72 -20.45
N CYS A 123 -0.88 2.90 -19.53
CA CYS A 123 -1.16 3.35 -18.16
C CYS A 123 -1.88 4.71 -18.13
N ARG A 124 -1.44 5.68 -18.94
CA ARG A 124 -2.13 6.98 -19.07
C ARG A 124 -3.53 6.84 -19.64
N CYS A 125 -3.76 5.98 -20.63
CA CYS A 125 -5.10 5.67 -21.12
C CYS A 125 -5.99 5.11 -20.00
N LEU A 126 -5.47 4.18 -19.20
CA LEU A 126 -6.21 3.59 -18.07
C LEU A 126 -6.49 4.62 -16.96
N ILE A 127 -5.57 5.53 -16.68
CA ILE A 127 -5.81 6.65 -15.77
C ILE A 127 -6.94 7.54 -16.31
N CYS A 128 -6.94 7.85 -17.61
CA CYS A 128 -8.03 8.60 -18.23
C CYS A 128 -9.36 7.85 -18.13
N LEU A 129 -9.39 6.53 -18.38
CA LEU A 129 -10.57 5.69 -18.24
C LEU A 129 -11.09 5.67 -16.79
N GLY A 130 -10.19 5.57 -15.81
CA GLY A 130 -10.53 5.68 -14.39
C GLY A 130 -11.11 7.04 -14.02
N ASP A 131 -10.56 8.14 -14.57
CA ASP A 131 -11.08 9.48 -14.39
C ASP A 131 -12.47 9.66 -15.00
N LEU A 132 -12.68 9.16 -16.23
CA LEU A 132 -13.98 9.18 -16.91
C LEU A 132 -15.03 8.40 -16.10
N ALA A 133 -14.70 7.19 -15.62
CA ALA A 133 -15.56 6.41 -14.76
C ALA A 133 -15.88 7.14 -13.45
N ARG A 134 -14.89 7.79 -12.84
CA ARG A 134 -15.06 8.59 -11.61
C ARG A 134 -15.98 9.80 -11.84
N TYR A 135 -15.83 10.51 -12.95
CA TYR A 135 -16.73 11.62 -13.28
C TYR A 135 -18.15 11.15 -13.55
N GLY A 136 -18.33 10.01 -14.24
CA GLY A 136 -19.65 9.42 -14.47
C GLY A 136 -20.34 9.02 -13.15
N ALA A 137 -19.62 8.34 -12.26
CA ALA A 137 -20.15 7.93 -10.96
C ALA A 137 -20.53 9.13 -10.07
N ALA A 138 -19.76 10.21 -10.10
CA ALA A 138 -20.07 11.43 -9.35
C ALA A 138 -21.42 12.06 -9.75
N GLU A 139 -21.80 11.95 -11.03
CA GLU A 139 -23.03 12.51 -11.58
C GLU A 139 -24.22 11.55 -11.57
N ALA A 140 -24.04 10.29 -11.16
CA ALA A 140 -25.14 9.35 -11.01
C ALA A 140 -26.21 9.93 -10.07
N GLU A 141 -27.50 9.82 -10.44
CA GLU A 141 -28.59 10.50 -9.74
C GLU A 141 -28.94 9.86 -8.38
N ASP A 142 -28.27 8.78 -8.01
CA ASP A 142 -28.54 8.03 -6.79
C ASP A 142 -28.12 8.82 -5.55
N GLY A 143 -29.09 9.05 -4.65
CA GLY A 143 -28.90 9.62 -3.31
C GLY A 143 -28.25 8.66 -2.31
N GLY A 144 -27.69 7.55 -2.80
CA GLY A 144 -26.93 6.58 -2.03
C GLY A 144 -25.41 6.80 -2.12
N GLN A 145 -24.66 5.85 -1.56
CA GLN A 145 -23.20 5.83 -1.67
C GLN A 145 -22.79 5.66 -3.13
N LYS A 146 -21.89 6.53 -3.61
CA LYS A 146 -21.38 6.46 -4.99
C LYS A 146 -20.54 5.19 -5.18
N ASP A 147 -20.76 4.49 -6.30
CA ASP A 147 -19.96 3.33 -6.68
C ASP A 147 -18.71 3.77 -7.46
N TRP A 148 -17.55 3.65 -6.81
CA TRP A 148 -16.25 3.97 -7.41
C TRP A 148 -15.53 2.75 -8.00
N SER A 149 -16.13 1.55 -7.92
CA SER A 149 -15.47 0.28 -8.23
C SER A 149 -14.90 0.23 -9.65
N ARG A 150 -15.57 0.86 -10.62
CA ARG A 150 -15.09 0.92 -12.01
C ARG A 150 -13.85 1.78 -12.16
N ALA A 151 -13.82 2.93 -11.49
CA ALA A 151 -12.65 3.80 -11.49
C ALA A 151 -11.47 3.11 -10.79
N GLU A 152 -11.73 2.47 -9.64
CA GLU A 152 -10.74 1.69 -8.90
C GLU A 152 -10.12 0.59 -9.76
N ARG A 153 -10.93 -0.18 -10.50
CA ARG A 153 -10.43 -1.22 -11.43
C ARG A 153 -9.45 -0.66 -12.46
N PHE A 154 -9.79 0.46 -13.10
CA PHE A 154 -8.89 1.08 -14.09
C PHE A 154 -7.59 1.59 -13.47
N TYR A 155 -7.64 2.24 -12.30
CA TYR A 155 -6.42 2.70 -11.64
C TYR A 155 -5.56 1.54 -11.11
N GLN A 156 -6.17 0.47 -10.62
CA GLN A 156 -5.45 -0.73 -10.21
C GLN A 156 -4.74 -1.37 -11.41
N LEU A 157 -5.45 -1.50 -12.55
CA LEU A 157 -4.84 -2.01 -13.78
C LEU A 157 -3.72 -1.10 -14.29
N ALA A 158 -3.86 0.23 -14.16
CA ALA A 158 -2.82 1.18 -14.51
C ALA A 158 -1.55 0.99 -13.64
N ALA A 159 -1.73 0.78 -12.34
CA ALA A 159 -0.64 0.46 -11.41
C ALA A 159 -0.03 -0.93 -11.67
N ASP A 160 -0.82 -1.85 -12.24
CA ASP A 160 -0.39 -3.18 -12.68
C ASP A 160 0.48 -3.17 -13.92
N ILE A 161 0.10 -2.39 -14.92
CA ILE A 161 0.83 -2.28 -16.18
C ILE A 161 2.12 -1.46 -16.03
N PHE A 162 2.08 -0.39 -15.23
CA PHE A 162 3.22 0.52 -15.07
C PHE A 162 3.43 0.91 -13.60
N PRO A 163 3.92 -0.03 -12.76
CA PRO A 163 4.15 0.21 -11.34
C PRO A 163 5.20 1.29 -11.04
N GLU A 164 6.09 1.57 -12.00
CA GLU A 164 7.11 2.60 -11.90
C GLU A 164 6.50 4.00 -11.82
N GLY A 165 5.27 4.18 -12.30
CA GLY A 165 4.55 5.46 -12.34
C GLY A 165 3.72 5.73 -11.08
N GLY A 166 4.00 6.85 -10.41
CA GLY A 166 3.29 7.25 -9.20
C GLY A 166 1.83 7.70 -9.40
N ASN A 167 1.41 8.03 -10.63
CA ASN A 167 0.11 8.68 -10.87
C ASN A 167 -1.08 7.75 -10.54
N ALA A 168 -1.02 6.47 -10.94
CA ALA A 168 -2.09 5.51 -10.65
C ALA A 168 -2.36 5.39 -9.14
N HIS A 169 -1.30 5.36 -8.32
CA HIS A 169 -1.44 5.39 -6.87
C HIS A 169 -2.00 6.71 -6.34
N ASN A 170 -1.63 7.86 -6.90
CA ASN A 170 -2.27 9.13 -6.52
C ASN A 170 -3.80 9.07 -6.74
N GLN A 171 -4.25 8.50 -7.85
CA GLN A 171 -5.68 8.37 -8.14
C GLN A 171 -6.39 7.38 -7.21
N LEU A 172 -5.75 6.25 -6.87
CA LEU A 172 -6.26 5.32 -5.85
C LEU A 172 -6.37 5.98 -4.48
N ALA A 173 -5.39 6.82 -4.11
CA ALA A 173 -5.45 7.60 -2.88
C ALA A 173 -6.64 8.56 -2.87
N VAL A 174 -6.91 9.25 -3.99
CA VAL A 174 -8.10 10.12 -4.13
C VAL A 174 -9.39 9.32 -3.93
N LEU A 175 -9.52 8.12 -4.51
CA LEU A 175 -10.70 7.28 -4.26
C LEU A 175 -10.82 6.87 -2.78
N ALA A 176 -9.71 6.53 -2.14
CA ALA A 176 -9.69 6.21 -0.72
C ALA A 176 -10.15 7.40 0.14
N THR A 177 -9.83 8.65 -0.23
CA THR A 177 -10.37 9.84 0.47
C THR A 177 -11.88 9.99 0.31
N TYR A 178 -12.46 9.64 -0.85
CA TYR A 178 -13.92 9.66 -1.03
C TYR A 178 -14.64 8.61 -0.19
N ALA A 179 -13.93 7.53 0.18
CA ALA A 179 -14.43 6.48 1.05
C ALA A 179 -14.12 6.71 2.55
N ASP A 180 -13.59 7.89 2.90
CA ASP A 180 -13.12 8.24 4.25
C ASP A 180 -12.10 7.25 4.84
N ALA A 181 -11.28 6.65 3.98
CA ALA A 181 -10.30 5.64 4.34
C ALA A 181 -8.88 6.25 4.37
N GLU A 182 -8.54 6.92 5.47
CA GLU A 182 -7.29 7.70 5.60
C GLU A 182 -6.02 6.86 5.44
N LEU A 183 -5.92 5.71 6.12
CA LEU A 183 -4.73 4.86 6.10
C LEU A 183 -4.44 4.34 4.67
N PRO A 184 -5.41 3.74 3.95
CA PRO A 184 -5.22 3.40 2.54
C PRO A 184 -4.80 4.59 1.67
N ALA A 185 -5.40 5.77 1.88
CA ALA A 185 -5.06 6.98 1.11
C ALA A 185 -3.60 7.39 1.33
N VAL A 186 -3.13 7.43 2.58
CA VAL A 186 -1.74 7.75 2.91
C VAL A 186 -0.76 6.76 2.28
N VAL A 187 -1.03 5.47 2.36
CA VAL A 187 -0.16 4.44 1.77
C VAL A 187 -0.09 4.59 0.26
N HIS A 188 -1.20 4.87 -0.42
CA HIS A 188 -1.18 5.14 -1.85
C HIS A 188 -0.42 6.43 -2.20
N TYR A 189 -0.55 7.51 -1.43
CA TYR A 189 0.27 8.71 -1.63
C TYR A 189 1.77 8.43 -1.39
N PHE A 190 2.12 7.64 -0.38
CA PHE A 190 3.50 7.20 -0.15
C PHE A 190 4.04 6.38 -1.32
N ARG A 191 3.27 5.42 -1.84
CA ARG A 191 3.63 4.68 -3.05
C ARG A 191 3.80 5.59 -4.26
N SER A 192 2.93 6.60 -4.40
CA SER A 192 3.00 7.59 -5.46
C SER A 192 4.30 8.43 -5.41
N LEU A 193 4.78 8.75 -4.21
CA LEU A 193 6.00 9.54 -3.98
C LEU A 193 7.28 8.70 -4.01
N ALA A 194 7.18 7.41 -3.67
CA ALA A 194 8.31 6.48 -3.60
C ALA A 194 8.46 5.61 -4.86
N ALA A 195 7.65 5.82 -5.89
CA ALA A 195 7.83 5.14 -7.17
C ALA A 195 9.07 5.68 -7.92
N PRO A 196 9.70 4.90 -8.81
CA PRO A 196 10.78 5.35 -9.68
C PRO A 196 10.46 6.61 -10.47
N GLN A 197 9.20 6.80 -10.88
CA GLN A 197 8.67 8.02 -11.47
C GLN A 197 7.62 8.62 -10.53
N PRO A 198 8.05 9.42 -9.51
CA PRO A 198 7.13 9.98 -8.54
C PRO A 198 6.08 10.89 -9.17
N PHE A 199 4.91 11.02 -8.54
CA PHE A 199 3.92 12.02 -8.92
C PHE A 199 3.86 13.15 -7.88
N PRO A 200 4.49 14.31 -8.12
CA PRO A 200 4.72 15.33 -7.09
C PRO A 200 3.44 15.91 -6.45
N VAL A 201 2.31 15.89 -7.16
CA VAL A 201 1.01 16.37 -6.66
C VAL A 201 0.58 15.60 -5.40
N ALA A 202 0.99 14.33 -5.27
CA ALA A 202 0.69 13.52 -4.09
C ALA A 202 1.16 14.18 -2.78
N ARG A 203 2.26 14.94 -2.79
CA ARG A 203 2.77 15.65 -1.59
C ARG A 203 1.79 16.73 -1.12
N GLN A 204 1.17 17.47 -2.03
CA GLN A 204 0.20 18.51 -1.69
C GLN A 204 -1.09 17.90 -1.16
N ASN A 205 -1.57 16.84 -1.83
CA ASN A 205 -2.75 16.10 -1.39
C ASN A 205 -2.57 15.49 0.00
N LEU A 206 -1.38 14.93 0.25
CA LEU A 206 -1.03 14.33 1.53
C LEU A 206 -0.95 15.38 2.65
N ALA A 207 -0.44 16.58 2.37
CA ALA A 207 -0.44 17.68 3.35
C ALA A 207 -1.86 18.08 3.77
N MET A 208 -2.79 18.18 2.82
CA MET A 208 -4.21 18.45 3.12
C MET A 208 -4.84 17.33 3.94
N LEU A 209 -4.56 16.07 3.60
CA LEU A 209 -5.04 14.91 4.35
C LEU A 209 -4.52 14.92 5.79
N PHE A 210 -3.24 15.18 6.02
CA PHE A 210 -2.68 15.23 7.36
C PHE A 210 -3.27 16.36 8.22
N GLU A 211 -3.61 17.50 7.62
CA GLU A 211 -4.29 18.57 8.36
C GLU A 211 -5.72 18.18 8.75
N GLN A 212 -6.46 17.51 7.86
CA GLN A 212 -7.78 16.97 8.19
C GLN A 212 -7.71 15.89 9.28
N ASN A 213 -6.74 14.98 9.18
CA ASN A 213 -6.49 13.96 10.18
C ASN A 213 -6.09 14.56 11.54
N ARG A 214 -5.35 15.67 11.58
CA ARG A 214 -4.99 16.35 12.84
C ARG A 214 -6.23 16.70 13.66
N VAL A 215 -7.25 17.29 13.02
CA VAL A 215 -8.51 17.66 13.68
C VAL A 215 -9.25 16.41 14.20
N ARG A 216 -9.26 15.32 13.42
CA ARG A 216 -9.87 14.05 13.83
C ARG A 216 -9.13 13.41 15.01
N TYR A 217 -7.81 13.42 14.96
CA TYR A 217 -6.95 12.92 16.03
C TYR A 217 -7.15 13.70 17.33
N GLU A 218 -7.27 15.03 17.28
CA GLU A 218 -7.54 15.87 18.46
C GLU A 218 -8.91 15.60 19.09
N ALA A 219 -9.87 15.13 18.29
CA ALA A 219 -11.17 14.69 18.78
C ALA A 219 -11.16 13.26 19.36
N LEU A 220 -10.08 12.48 19.17
CA LEU A 220 -9.97 11.15 19.77
C LEU A 220 -9.62 11.24 21.26
N GLY A 221 -10.22 10.36 22.05
CA GLY A 221 -9.81 10.13 23.43
C GLY A 221 -8.46 9.41 23.56
N PRO A 222 -8.01 9.07 24.77
CA PRO A 222 -6.85 8.19 24.96
C PRO A 222 -7.05 6.84 24.24
N PRO A 223 -5.97 6.13 23.85
CA PRO A 223 -6.09 4.79 23.27
C PRO A 223 -6.84 3.87 24.23
N VAL A 224 -7.51 2.86 23.69
CA VAL A 224 -8.42 1.97 24.45
C VAL A 224 -7.69 1.22 25.59
N ASN A 225 -6.36 1.28 25.65
CA ASN A 225 -5.49 0.63 26.63
C ASN A 225 -4.42 1.56 27.26
N THR A 226 -4.74 2.76 27.74
CA THR A 226 -3.77 3.45 28.63
C THR A 226 -3.66 2.73 29.98
N ALA A 227 -2.46 2.26 30.30
CA ALA A 227 -2.04 1.63 31.56
C ALA A 227 -2.12 2.55 32.81
N ALA A 228 -3.01 3.53 32.83
CA ALA A 228 -3.27 4.38 34.00
C ALA A 228 -4.23 3.73 35.01
N ASP A 229 -4.42 2.40 34.94
CA ASP A 229 -5.37 1.65 35.76
C ASP A 229 -4.70 0.40 36.39
N GLU A 230 -3.38 0.45 36.58
CA GLU A 230 -2.61 -0.58 37.29
C GLU A 230 -3.01 -0.75 38.76
N CYS A 231 -3.81 0.17 39.31
CA CYS A 231 -4.33 0.07 40.68
C CYS A 231 -5.64 -0.73 40.81
N ALA A 232 -6.20 -1.28 39.73
CA ALA A 232 -7.47 -2.01 39.75
C ALA A 232 -7.34 -3.42 39.14
N ARG A 233 -6.40 -4.23 39.67
CA ARG A 233 -6.39 -5.67 39.46
C ARG A 233 -7.37 -6.30 40.44
N ASP A 234 -8.65 -6.34 40.10
CA ASP A 234 -9.68 -7.30 40.57
C ASP A 234 -11.08 -6.88 40.10
N ALA A 235 -11.42 -7.14 38.84
CA ALA A 235 -12.81 -7.10 38.33
C ALA A 235 -12.90 -7.74 36.93
N PRO A 236 -14.07 -8.26 36.49
CA PRO A 236 -14.25 -9.04 35.26
C PRO A 236 -14.23 -8.17 34.00
N ARG A 237 -13.10 -7.49 33.72
CA ARG A 237 -12.94 -6.49 32.66
C ARG A 237 -12.60 -7.06 31.27
N ASP A 238 -12.09 -8.29 31.19
CA ASP A 238 -11.83 -8.93 29.87
C ASP A 238 -13.12 -9.20 29.07
N ARG A 239 -14.26 -9.31 29.76
CA ARG A 239 -15.58 -9.43 29.11
C ARG A 239 -16.07 -8.13 28.46
N GLU A 240 -15.61 -6.96 28.91
CA GLU A 240 -15.96 -5.66 28.29
C GLU A 240 -15.00 -5.27 27.17
N ARG A 241 -13.71 -5.61 27.28
CA ARG A 241 -12.71 -5.45 26.22
C ARG A 241 -13.11 -6.17 24.93
N SER A 242 -13.75 -7.33 25.03
CA SER A 242 -14.27 -8.09 23.88
C SER A 242 -15.47 -7.40 23.17
N LYS A 243 -16.10 -6.38 23.76
CA LYS A 243 -17.31 -5.72 23.21
C LYS A 243 -17.05 -4.57 22.24
N VAL A 244 -15.85 -3.97 22.21
CA VAL A 244 -15.56 -2.87 21.26
C VAL A 244 -15.52 -3.46 19.83
N PRO A 245 -16.29 -2.93 18.86
CA PRO A 245 -16.28 -3.47 17.50
C PRO A 245 -14.92 -3.34 16.83
N VAL A 246 -14.50 -4.37 16.08
CA VAL A 246 -13.21 -4.39 15.34
C VAL A 246 -13.09 -3.20 14.41
N LEU A 247 -14.19 -2.80 13.75
CA LEU A 247 -14.20 -1.66 12.83
C LEU A 247 -13.93 -0.32 13.54
N ARG A 248 -14.37 -0.17 14.80
CA ARG A 248 -14.09 1.03 15.59
C ARG A 248 -12.62 1.07 15.98
N LEU A 249 -12.08 -0.05 16.47
CA LEU A 249 -10.64 -0.17 16.77
C LEU A 249 -9.79 0.14 15.53
N LEU A 250 -10.18 -0.41 14.37
CA LEU A 250 -9.50 -0.17 13.10
C LEU A 250 -9.49 1.31 12.72
N ALA A 251 -10.62 2.02 12.89
CA ALA A 251 -10.73 3.44 12.58
C ALA A 251 -9.87 4.31 13.52
N GLU A 252 -9.94 4.06 14.83
CA GLU A 252 -9.16 4.80 15.83
C GLU A 252 -7.65 4.55 15.64
N MET A 253 -7.24 3.28 15.48
CA MET A 253 -5.87 2.89 15.15
C MET A 253 -5.39 3.61 13.88
N SER A 254 -6.17 3.52 12.78
CA SER A 254 -5.81 4.15 11.50
C SER A 254 -5.59 5.66 11.66
N THR A 255 -6.45 6.34 12.40
CA THR A 255 -6.34 7.79 12.66
C THR A 255 -5.03 8.12 13.39
N ARG A 256 -4.67 7.35 14.43
CA ARG A 256 -3.42 7.58 15.19
C ARG A 256 -2.16 7.26 14.39
N PHE A 257 -2.17 6.20 13.58
CA PHE A 257 -1.05 5.90 12.68
C PHE A 257 -0.89 6.95 11.57
N VAL A 258 -1.99 7.42 10.98
CA VAL A 258 -1.96 8.52 10.01
C VAL A 258 -1.40 9.78 10.66
N ARG A 259 -1.79 10.08 11.90
CA ARG A 259 -1.25 11.23 12.64
C ARG A 259 0.25 11.12 12.85
N LEU A 260 0.73 9.95 13.29
CA LEU A 260 2.16 9.69 13.47
C LEU A 260 2.92 9.86 12.15
N HIS A 261 2.41 9.29 11.06
CA HIS A 261 3.02 9.46 9.74
C HIS A 261 3.00 10.91 9.25
N GLY A 262 1.98 11.70 9.62
CA GLY A 262 1.94 13.13 9.36
C GLY A 262 3.07 13.89 10.07
N ILE A 263 3.32 13.58 11.34
CA ILE A 263 4.43 14.13 12.12
C ILE A 263 5.77 13.76 11.48
N LEU A 264 5.98 12.47 11.17
CA LEU A 264 7.23 11.98 10.57
C LEU A 264 7.46 12.55 9.16
N PHE A 265 6.40 12.68 8.36
CA PHE A 265 6.51 13.18 6.99
C PHE A 265 6.83 14.68 6.94
N THR A 266 6.09 15.47 7.73
CA THR A 266 6.22 16.95 7.77
C THR A 266 7.37 17.43 8.63
N ARG A 267 7.85 16.59 9.56
CA ARG A 267 8.86 16.92 10.58
C ARG A 267 8.40 18.00 11.56
N VAL A 268 7.08 18.14 11.73
CA VAL A 268 6.46 19.10 12.65
C VAL A 268 5.97 18.34 13.88
N SER A 269 6.26 18.87 15.07
CA SER A 269 5.89 18.28 16.36
C SER A 269 6.52 16.90 16.61
N LEU A 270 7.81 16.73 16.31
CA LEU A 270 8.55 15.49 16.56
C LEU A 270 8.56 15.10 18.05
N ASP A 271 8.51 16.08 18.95
CA ASP A 271 8.37 15.91 20.39
C ASP A 271 7.10 15.15 20.79
N ALA A 272 6.02 15.27 20.03
CA ALA A 272 4.79 14.52 20.25
C ALA A 272 4.83 13.09 19.68
N ALA A 273 5.77 12.78 18.78
CA ALA A 273 5.82 11.50 18.06
C ALA A 273 5.86 10.27 18.99
N PRO A 274 6.66 10.24 20.09
CA PRO A 274 6.67 9.10 21.01
C PRO A 274 5.29 8.80 21.62
N GLY A 275 4.57 9.82 22.05
CA GLY A 275 3.25 9.66 22.67
C GLY A 275 2.21 9.15 21.68
N VAL A 276 2.20 9.70 20.45
CA VAL A 276 1.32 9.24 19.38
C VAL A 276 1.65 7.80 18.98
N ALA A 277 2.95 7.46 18.87
CA ALA A 277 3.40 6.11 18.54
C ALA A 277 3.01 5.08 19.60
N ALA A 278 3.21 5.40 20.89
CA ALA A 278 2.79 4.53 21.98
C ALA A 278 1.28 4.25 21.95
N ALA A 279 0.46 5.28 21.71
CA ALA A 279 -0.98 5.13 21.60
C ALA A 279 -1.41 4.30 20.37
N ALA A 280 -0.83 4.56 19.20
CA ALA A 280 -1.11 3.81 17.98
C ALA A 280 -0.74 2.32 18.12
N LEU A 281 0.41 2.03 18.73
CA LEU A 281 0.86 0.67 19.01
C LEU A 281 -0.03 -0.05 20.05
N ALA A 282 -0.57 0.67 21.03
CA ALA A 282 -1.52 0.12 22.00
C ALA A 282 -2.87 -0.27 21.35
N ASP A 283 -3.34 0.50 20.36
CA ASP A 283 -4.52 0.13 19.58
C ASP A 283 -4.26 -1.11 18.72
N LEU A 284 -3.05 -1.21 18.15
CA LEU A 284 -2.64 -2.42 17.42
C LEU A 284 -2.62 -3.64 18.34
N ASP A 285 -2.09 -3.52 19.56
CA ASP A 285 -2.14 -4.60 20.55
C ASP A 285 -3.59 -5.02 20.85
N ALA A 286 -4.50 -4.05 21.00
CA ALA A 286 -5.93 -4.31 21.21
C ALA A 286 -6.57 -5.05 20.02
N LEU A 287 -6.18 -4.70 18.79
CA LEU A 287 -6.64 -5.35 17.57
C LEU A 287 -6.10 -6.79 17.45
N LEU A 288 -4.80 -6.98 17.69
CA LEU A 288 -4.12 -8.29 17.63
C LEU A 288 -4.55 -9.24 18.74
N ALA A 289 -5.03 -8.72 19.87
CA ALA A 289 -5.62 -9.52 20.95
C ALA A 289 -6.97 -10.13 20.57
N ARG A 290 -7.62 -9.66 19.49
CA ARG A 290 -8.87 -10.26 18.98
C ARG A 290 -8.54 -11.56 18.23
N SER A 291 -9.17 -12.67 18.62
CA SER A 291 -9.00 -13.94 17.92
C SER A 291 -9.35 -13.81 16.44
N SER A 292 -8.68 -14.58 15.58
CA SER A 292 -9.01 -14.67 14.15
C SER A 292 -10.50 -14.99 13.94
N ALA A 293 -11.07 -15.86 14.79
CA ALA A 293 -12.49 -16.14 14.84
C ALA A 293 -13.34 -14.91 15.19
N THR A 294 -13.00 -14.10 16.20
CA THR A 294 -13.72 -12.84 16.50
C THR A 294 -13.50 -11.74 15.45
N ARG A 295 -12.39 -11.77 14.69
CA ARG A 295 -12.21 -10.89 13.52
C ARG A 295 -13.08 -11.33 12.34
N ALA A 296 -13.42 -12.62 12.27
CA ALA A 296 -14.25 -13.23 11.22
C ALA A 296 -15.74 -13.37 11.59
N SER A 297 -16.09 -13.39 12.88
CA SER A 297 -17.44 -13.71 13.39
C SER A 297 -18.31 -12.50 13.74
N ASP A 298 -18.09 -11.37 13.08
CA ASP A 298 -19.17 -10.39 12.92
C ASP A 298 -19.86 -10.71 11.59
N ALA A 299 -21.16 -10.41 11.46
CA ALA A 299 -21.99 -10.67 10.27
C ALA A 299 -21.51 -10.00 8.95
N HIS A 300 -20.24 -9.58 8.87
CA HIS A 300 -19.59 -8.84 7.80
C HIS A 300 -18.19 -9.42 7.53
N HIS A 301 -18.09 -10.34 6.56
CA HIS A 301 -16.81 -10.83 6.00
C HIS A 301 -15.81 -9.71 5.59
N GLY A 302 -16.27 -8.45 5.49
CA GLY A 302 -15.44 -7.30 5.17
C GLY A 302 -14.54 -6.79 6.31
N ALA A 303 -14.84 -7.04 7.59
CA ALA A 303 -14.06 -6.48 8.70
C ALA A 303 -12.67 -7.13 8.83
N ALA A 304 -12.59 -8.47 8.78
CA ALA A 304 -11.33 -9.22 8.75
C ALA A 304 -10.45 -8.77 7.57
N LYS A 305 -11.01 -8.73 6.35
CA LYS A 305 -10.28 -8.32 5.14
C LYS A 305 -9.72 -6.90 5.26
N ARG A 306 -10.49 -5.96 5.83
CA ARG A 306 -10.03 -4.58 6.07
C ARG A 306 -8.92 -4.53 7.12
N SER A 307 -9.04 -5.31 8.20
CA SER A 307 -8.00 -5.43 9.23
C SER A 307 -6.71 -5.98 8.64
N ASP A 308 -6.78 -7.07 7.87
CA ASP A 308 -5.61 -7.72 7.29
C ASP A 308 -4.91 -6.79 6.27
N ALA A 309 -5.69 -6.10 5.43
CA ALA A 309 -5.15 -5.07 4.53
C ALA A 309 -4.49 -3.92 5.29
N ALA A 310 -5.07 -3.49 6.42
CA ALA A 310 -4.49 -2.44 7.25
C ALA A 310 -3.13 -2.85 7.82
N LEU A 311 -2.94 -4.10 8.25
CA LEU A 311 -1.63 -4.55 8.75
C LEU A 311 -0.54 -4.43 7.68
N LEU A 312 -0.84 -4.82 6.43
CA LEU A 312 0.09 -4.65 5.30
C LEU A 312 0.35 -3.17 4.98
N GLN A 313 -0.68 -2.33 5.08
CA GLN A 313 -0.57 -0.88 4.92
C GLN A 313 0.33 -0.26 5.98
N LEU A 314 0.22 -0.69 7.25
CA LEU A 314 1.10 -0.24 8.34
C LEU A 314 2.55 -0.62 8.08
N ALA A 315 2.81 -1.85 7.62
CA ALA A 315 4.15 -2.31 7.25
C ALA A 315 4.77 -1.45 6.13
N ALA A 316 4.02 -1.23 5.05
CA ALA A 316 4.48 -0.39 3.93
C ALA A 316 4.71 1.08 4.36
N ALA A 317 3.83 1.63 5.20
CA ALA A 317 3.96 3.00 5.69
C ALA A 317 5.19 3.18 6.61
N ALA A 318 5.50 2.18 7.45
CA ALA A 318 6.68 2.19 8.30
C ALA A 318 7.97 2.13 7.48
N ALA A 319 8.04 1.26 6.47
CA ALA A 319 9.17 1.20 5.53
C ALA A 319 9.37 2.53 4.79
N PHE A 320 8.27 3.17 4.34
CA PHE A 320 8.34 4.51 3.76
C PHE A 320 8.90 5.54 4.74
N ALA A 321 8.42 5.56 5.99
CA ALA A 321 8.87 6.53 6.99
C ALA A 321 10.37 6.39 7.27
N GLY A 322 10.89 5.17 7.37
CA GLY A 322 12.32 4.93 7.56
C GLY A 322 13.16 5.35 6.36
N ASN A 323 12.68 5.08 5.14
CA ASN A 323 13.36 5.53 3.91
C ASN A 323 13.34 7.06 3.79
N HIS A 324 12.21 7.70 4.09
CA HIS A 324 12.06 9.17 4.08
C HIS A 324 12.94 9.84 5.14
N ALA A 325 13.16 9.19 6.28
CA ALA A 325 14.06 9.67 7.31
C ALA A 325 15.54 9.62 6.88
N SER A 326 15.90 8.66 6.03
CA SER A 326 17.24 8.47 5.50
C SER A 326 17.55 9.33 4.27
N TRP A 327 16.54 9.95 3.66
CA TRP A 327 16.73 10.74 2.45
C TRP A 327 17.55 12.01 2.69
N SER A 328 18.52 12.26 1.80
CA SER A 328 19.33 13.48 1.75
C SER A 328 19.43 13.98 0.31
N PRO A 329 19.36 15.30 0.05
CA PRO A 329 19.69 15.85 -1.26
C PRO A 329 21.15 15.55 -1.61
N GLU A 330 21.41 15.14 -2.86
CA GLU A 330 22.77 14.98 -3.37
C GLU A 330 23.52 16.31 -3.38
N GLY A 331 24.81 16.29 -3.02
CA GLY A 331 25.67 17.47 -3.07
C GLY A 331 25.45 18.54 -2.00
N GLN A 332 24.48 18.37 -1.10
CA GLN A 332 24.23 19.30 0.02
C GLN A 332 24.66 18.69 1.35
N ARG A 333 25.56 19.39 2.07
CA ARG A 333 25.89 19.04 3.46
C ARG A 333 24.82 19.62 4.38
N PRO A 334 24.10 18.80 5.17
CA PRO A 334 23.09 19.31 6.09
C PRO A 334 23.74 20.17 7.19
N GLY A 335 23.03 21.22 7.61
CA GLY A 335 23.44 22.02 8.78
C GLY A 335 23.26 21.24 10.08
N PHE A 336 23.87 21.70 11.18
CA PHE A 336 23.81 21.01 12.48
C PHE A 336 22.38 20.72 12.97
N SER A 337 21.48 21.71 12.90
CA SER A 337 20.07 21.54 13.27
C SER A 337 19.34 20.51 12.40
N GLU A 338 19.71 20.42 11.12
CA GLU A 338 19.12 19.45 10.20
C GLU A 338 19.63 18.04 10.49
N VAL A 339 20.91 17.89 10.84
CA VAL A 339 21.49 16.61 11.28
C VAL A 339 20.76 16.09 12.52
N LEU A 340 20.55 16.93 13.53
CA LEU A 340 19.82 16.54 14.74
C LEU A 340 18.37 16.14 14.46
N GLN A 341 17.64 16.95 13.66
CA GLN A 341 16.27 16.61 13.28
C GLN A 341 16.18 15.32 12.48
N ARG A 342 17.15 15.05 11.58
CA ARG A 342 17.20 13.79 10.83
C ARG A 342 17.48 12.59 11.73
N ALA A 343 18.39 12.72 12.69
CA ALA A 343 18.67 11.67 13.66
C ALA A 343 17.43 11.35 14.52
N GLU A 344 16.74 12.38 15.00
CA GLU A 344 15.51 12.22 15.77
C GLU A 344 14.38 11.59 14.95
N LEU A 345 14.16 12.08 13.72
CA LEU A 345 13.19 11.51 12.79
C LEU A 345 13.48 10.03 12.52
N ARG A 346 14.75 9.69 12.29
CA ARG A 346 15.19 8.31 12.04
C ARG A 346 14.92 7.41 13.23
N ARG A 347 15.25 7.84 14.45
CA ARG A 347 14.95 7.12 15.70
C ARG A 347 13.45 6.84 15.86
N HIS A 348 12.59 7.81 15.59
CA HIS A 348 11.14 7.60 15.65
C HIS A 348 10.63 6.63 14.57
N ALA A 349 11.14 6.75 13.34
CA ALA A 349 10.77 5.85 12.26
C ALA A 349 11.22 4.41 12.52
N MET A 350 12.44 4.21 13.04
CA MET A 350 12.93 2.89 13.44
C MET A 350 12.15 2.32 14.62
N GLY A 351 11.91 3.12 15.66
CA GLY A 351 11.10 2.70 16.80
C GLY A 351 9.70 2.24 16.40
N LEU A 352 9.07 2.93 15.43
CA LEU A 352 7.80 2.51 14.84
C LEU A 352 7.93 1.17 14.11
N ALA A 353 8.90 1.02 13.22
CA ALA A 353 9.08 -0.19 12.42
C ALA A 353 9.40 -1.42 13.28
N PHE A 354 10.34 -1.31 14.22
CA PHE A 354 10.62 -2.37 15.18
C PHE A 354 9.42 -2.66 16.08
N GLY A 355 8.71 -1.63 16.53
CA GLY A 355 7.53 -1.78 17.39
C GLY A 355 6.37 -2.53 16.71
N LEU A 356 6.18 -2.29 15.40
CA LEU A 356 5.23 -3.03 14.56
C LEU A 356 5.69 -4.49 14.36
N ALA A 357 6.95 -4.68 13.96
CA ALA A 357 7.52 -6.01 13.72
C ALA A 357 7.44 -6.88 14.98
N ALA A 358 7.78 -6.33 16.15
CA ALA A 358 7.72 -7.04 17.43
C ALA A 358 6.31 -7.55 17.75
N ARG A 359 5.29 -6.70 17.58
CA ARG A 359 3.89 -7.04 17.87
C ARG A 359 3.33 -8.08 16.92
N LEU A 360 3.61 -7.94 15.62
CA LEU A 360 3.22 -8.91 14.59
C LEU A 360 3.90 -10.26 14.84
N THR A 361 5.19 -10.25 15.15
CA THR A 361 5.96 -11.45 15.47
C THR A 361 5.43 -12.14 16.72
N ALA A 362 5.17 -11.38 17.79
CA ALA A 362 4.63 -11.94 19.03
C ALA A 362 3.23 -12.53 18.82
N ALA A 363 2.38 -11.88 18.02
CA ALA A 363 1.07 -12.42 17.66
C ALA A 363 1.18 -13.68 16.80
N ALA A 364 2.10 -13.72 15.84
CA ALA A 364 2.37 -14.91 15.03
C ALA A 364 2.91 -16.08 15.87
N ALA A 365 3.84 -15.82 16.80
CA ALA A 365 4.39 -16.82 17.71
C ALA A 365 3.31 -17.44 18.61
N ARG A 366 2.34 -16.64 19.09
CA ARG A 366 1.20 -17.17 19.87
C ARG A 366 0.36 -18.15 19.06
N LEU A 367 0.10 -17.88 17.78
CA LEU A 367 -0.62 -18.81 16.91
C LEU A 367 0.18 -20.10 16.68
N GLY A 368 1.50 -19.96 16.46
CA GLY A 368 2.42 -21.09 16.25
C GLY A 368 2.53 -22.05 17.43
N ASN A 369 2.16 -21.62 18.63
CA ASN A 369 2.30 -22.41 19.87
C ASN A 369 0.98 -22.91 20.46
N ALA A 370 -0.18 -22.46 19.95
CA ALA A 370 -1.48 -22.67 20.59
C ALA A 370 -2.33 -23.79 19.97
N GLU A 371 -2.01 -24.25 18.75
CA GLU A 371 -2.89 -25.13 17.96
C GLU A 371 -2.24 -26.48 17.64
N GLU A 372 -3.04 -27.55 17.61
CA GLU A 372 -2.61 -28.91 17.23
C GLU A 372 -2.13 -28.97 15.76
N GLU A 373 -2.63 -28.05 14.91
CA GLU A 373 -2.20 -27.79 13.52
C GLU A 373 -1.48 -26.43 13.35
N ALA A 374 -0.79 -25.95 14.39
CA ALA A 374 -0.25 -24.59 14.45
C ALA A 374 0.62 -24.17 13.25
N ALA A 375 1.42 -25.10 12.71
CA ALA A 375 2.23 -24.86 11.52
C ALA A 375 1.39 -24.43 10.30
N GLY A 376 0.26 -25.11 10.07
CA GLY A 376 -0.65 -24.80 8.96
C GLY A 376 -1.43 -23.50 9.19
N ALA A 377 -1.86 -23.26 10.43
CA ALA A 377 -2.55 -22.02 10.80
C ALA A 377 -1.65 -20.79 10.69
N LEU A 378 -0.40 -20.92 11.14
CA LEU A 378 0.63 -19.91 11.00
C LEU A 378 0.87 -19.58 9.52
N ALA A 379 1.07 -20.59 8.67
CA ALA A 379 1.32 -20.41 7.23
C ALA A 379 0.18 -19.66 6.50
N ARG A 380 -1.07 -19.78 6.97
CA ARG A 380 -2.24 -19.08 6.42
C ARG A 380 -2.54 -17.76 7.12
N SER A 381 -1.75 -17.37 8.12
CA SER A 381 -2.04 -16.23 8.97
C SER A 381 -1.87 -14.90 8.21
N PRO A 382 -2.80 -13.95 8.34
CA PRO A 382 -2.66 -12.61 7.76
C PRO A 382 -1.57 -11.77 8.44
N LEU A 383 -0.95 -12.28 9.51
CA LEU A 383 0.17 -11.64 10.20
C LEU A 383 1.49 -11.81 9.45
N LEU A 384 1.62 -12.87 8.64
CA LEU A 384 2.88 -13.15 7.97
C LEU A 384 3.21 -12.18 6.81
N PRO A 385 2.27 -11.80 5.91
CA PRO A 385 2.59 -10.84 4.85
C PRO A 385 3.15 -9.49 5.34
N PRO A 386 2.54 -8.79 6.32
CA PRO A 386 3.13 -7.55 6.83
C PRO A 386 4.45 -7.76 7.56
N LEU A 387 4.61 -8.89 8.27
CA LEU A 387 5.88 -9.23 8.93
C LEU A 387 6.99 -9.49 7.90
N HIS A 388 6.69 -10.22 6.83
CA HIS A 388 7.61 -10.49 5.73
C HIS A 388 8.10 -9.20 5.09
N VAL A 389 7.19 -8.28 4.76
CA VAL A 389 7.55 -6.95 4.23
C VAL A 389 8.43 -6.15 5.18
N LEU A 390 8.08 -6.13 6.49
CA LEU A 390 8.89 -5.40 7.48
C LEU A 390 10.28 -6.00 7.63
N LEU A 391 10.42 -7.33 7.71
CA LEU A 391 11.73 -7.96 7.87
C LEU A 391 12.58 -7.83 6.61
N GLN A 392 12.01 -7.97 5.42
CA GLN A 392 12.71 -7.69 4.15
C GLN A 392 13.33 -6.29 4.13
N TRP A 393 12.62 -5.30 4.66
CA TRP A 393 13.12 -3.92 4.73
C TRP A 393 14.10 -3.71 5.88
N LEU A 394 13.78 -4.20 7.08
CA LEU A 394 14.57 -4.02 8.30
C LEU A 394 15.95 -4.65 8.18
N THR A 395 16.07 -5.86 7.62
CA THR A 395 17.37 -6.53 7.46
C THR A 395 18.34 -5.78 6.54
N LEU A 396 17.85 -4.86 5.73
CA LEU A 396 18.66 -3.98 4.90
C LEU A 396 19.03 -2.67 5.58
N GLN A 397 18.52 -2.38 6.78
CA GLN A 397 18.84 -1.18 7.54
C GLN A 397 20.08 -1.41 8.43
N PRO A 398 21.02 -0.45 8.50
CA PRO A 398 22.17 -0.54 9.40
C PRO A 398 21.79 -0.78 10.87
N GLU A 399 20.64 -0.26 11.29
CA GLU A 399 20.09 -0.38 12.64
C GLU A 399 19.71 -1.82 13.02
N MET A 400 19.51 -2.72 12.06
CA MET A 400 19.18 -4.10 12.37
C MET A 400 20.35 -4.78 13.12
N GLY A 401 21.58 -4.55 12.67
CA GLY A 401 22.80 -5.14 13.25
C GLY A 401 23.55 -4.29 14.27
N GLY A 402 23.50 -2.96 14.16
CA GLY A 402 24.23 -2.07 15.06
C GLY A 402 23.54 -1.85 16.41
N PRO A 403 24.25 -1.48 17.48
CA PRO A 403 23.62 -1.12 18.76
C PRO A 403 22.67 0.08 18.60
N PRO A 404 21.56 0.16 19.38
CA PRO A 404 20.68 1.31 19.32
C PRO A 404 21.43 2.57 19.76
N GLN A 405 21.16 3.70 19.12
CA GLN A 405 21.79 4.97 19.48
C GLN A 405 21.47 5.41 20.91
N GLN A 406 20.28 5.03 21.40
CA GLN A 406 19.83 5.23 22.78
C GLN A 406 19.50 3.88 23.42
N PRO A 407 20.37 3.31 24.26
CA PRO A 407 20.18 1.98 24.87
C PRO A 407 18.89 1.84 25.67
N ASP A 408 18.43 2.90 26.35
CA ASP A 408 17.20 2.91 27.15
C ASP A 408 16.01 3.55 26.39
N GLY A 409 16.17 3.78 25.08
CA GLY A 409 15.14 4.40 24.25
C GLY A 409 14.03 3.44 23.83
N ALA A 410 12.90 4.01 23.37
CA ALA A 410 11.77 3.23 22.86
C ALA A 410 12.16 2.32 21.68
N GLU A 411 13.11 2.74 20.84
CA GLU A 411 13.66 1.92 19.75
C GLU A 411 14.39 0.69 20.29
N ALA A 412 15.29 0.85 21.26
CA ALA A 412 16.03 -0.24 21.87
C ALA A 412 15.10 -1.28 22.50
N LYS A 413 14.08 -0.82 23.23
CA LYS A 413 13.04 -1.69 23.77
C LYS A 413 12.30 -2.46 22.66
N ALA A 414 11.86 -1.76 21.61
CA ALA A 414 11.14 -2.38 20.51
C ALA A 414 12.00 -3.43 19.76
N ARG A 415 13.31 -3.20 19.66
CA ARG A 415 14.27 -4.16 19.09
C ARG A 415 14.40 -5.41 19.98
N ALA A 416 14.59 -5.22 21.28
CA ALA A 416 14.64 -6.34 22.22
C ALA A 416 13.35 -7.18 22.17
N ASP A 417 12.19 -6.52 22.21
CA ASP A 417 10.87 -7.16 22.11
C ASP A 417 10.74 -7.96 20.79
N LEU A 418 11.27 -7.43 19.67
CA LEU A 418 11.29 -8.13 18.38
C LEU A 418 12.14 -9.40 18.44
N PHE A 419 13.39 -9.31 18.91
CA PHE A 419 14.29 -10.46 18.96
C PHE A 419 13.75 -11.56 19.89
N GLU A 420 13.19 -11.19 21.04
CA GLU A 420 12.55 -12.13 21.94
C GLU A 420 11.33 -12.81 21.29
N ALA A 421 10.54 -12.05 20.52
CA ALA A 421 9.42 -12.60 19.77
C ALA A 421 9.87 -13.53 18.63
N LEU A 422 10.96 -13.19 17.92
CA LEU A 422 11.53 -14.01 16.85
C LEU A 422 12.02 -15.35 17.40
N ALA A 423 12.72 -15.36 18.54
CA ALA A 423 13.17 -16.58 19.20
C ALA A 423 12.01 -17.56 19.51
N ARG A 424 10.81 -17.03 19.79
CA ARG A 424 9.59 -17.83 19.97
C ARG A 424 8.90 -18.24 18.66
N LEU A 425 9.06 -17.46 17.59
CA LEU A 425 8.44 -17.73 16.29
C LEU A 425 9.25 -18.75 15.48
N VAL A 426 10.58 -18.77 15.61
CA VAL A 426 11.46 -19.63 14.81
C VAL A 426 11.10 -21.11 14.91
N PRO A 427 10.91 -21.73 16.09
CA PRO A 427 10.57 -23.15 16.17
C PRO A 427 9.27 -23.52 15.43
N PRO A 428 8.11 -22.86 15.64
CA PRO A 428 6.90 -23.18 14.89
C PRO A 428 6.95 -22.73 13.41
N ALA A 429 7.75 -21.73 13.06
CA ALA A 429 7.98 -21.37 11.65
C ALA A 429 8.78 -22.44 10.92
N ALA A 430 9.80 -23.02 11.57
CA ALA A 430 10.63 -24.09 11.02
C ALA A 430 9.81 -25.38 10.78
N THR A 431 8.88 -25.72 11.68
CA THR A 431 7.97 -26.86 11.47
C THR A 431 6.99 -26.60 10.32
N GLY A 432 6.53 -25.35 10.14
CA GLY A 432 5.62 -24.96 9.06
C GLY A 432 6.26 -24.65 7.72
N ALA A 433 7.60 -24.58 7.64
CA ALA A 433 8.37 -24.34 6.42
C ALA A 433 9.11 -25.60 5.97
N PRO A 434 8.42 -26.68 5.51
CA PRO A 434 9.11 -27.89 5.09
C PRO A 434 10.10 -27.59 3.96
N ALA A 435 11.34 -28.03 4.14
CA ALA A 435 12.48 -27.71 3.27
C ALA A 435 12.38 -28.23 1.82
N GLY A 436 11.39 -29.06 1.48
CA GLY A 436 11.52 -30.00 0.36
C GLY A 436 10.32 -30.18 -0.56
N GLY A 437 9.29 -29.35 -0.50
CA GLY A 437 8.26 -29.40 -1.55
C GLY A 437 8.86 -28.93 -2.88
N PRO A 438 8.79 -29.71 -3.99
CA PRO A 438 9.39 -29.30 -5.28
C PRO A 438 8.89 -27.93 -5.75
N GLY A 439 7.65 -27.57 -5.42
CA GLY A 439 7.08 -26.24 -5.70
C GLY A 439 7.68 -25.09 -4.87
N VAL A 440 8.05 -25.31 -3.61
CA VAL A 440 8.62 -24.25 -2.74
C VAL A 440 10.09 -23.98 -3.10
N ALA A 441 10.85 -25.02 -3.44
CA ALA A 441 12.23 -24.88 -3.88
C ALA A 441 12.32 -24.19 -5.25
N ALA A 442 11.47 -24.58 -6.20
CA ALA A 442 11.40 -23.94 -7.52
C ALA A 442 10.91 -22.48 -7.45
N ALA A 443 10.06 -22.14 -6.48
CA ALA A 443 9.53 -20.79 -6.29
C ALA A 443 10.42 -19.85 -5.47
N GLY A 444 11.68 -20.22 -5.17
CA GLY A 444 12.56 -19.44 -4.28
C GLY A 444 12.65 -17.95 -4.62
N ALA A 445 12.76 -17.62 -5.91
CA ALA A 445 12.81 -16.24 -6.41
C ALA A 445 11.44 -15.64 -6.78
N ALA A 446 10.35 -16.41 -6.74
CA ALA A 446 9.04 -15.93 -7.21
C ALA A 446 8.40 -14.92 -6.26
N ALA A 447 7.92 -13.78 -6.77
CA ALA A 447 7.27 -12.77 -5.95
C ALA A 447 5.96 -13.28 -5.31
N LEU A 448 5.82 -13.09 -4.00
CA LEU A 448 4.60 -13.35 -3.23
C LEU A 448 3.54 -12.26 -3.48
N PRO A 449 2.27 -12.47 -3.12
CA PRO A 449 1.22 -11.46 -3.36
C PRO A 449 1.52 -10.08 -2.76
N GLU A 450 2.13 -10.02 -1.57
CA GLU A 450 2.57 -8.75 -0.97
C GLU A 450 3.72 -8.07 -1.74
N ASP A 451 4.64 -8.86 -2.32
CA ASP A 451 5.73 -8.35 -3.14
C ASP A 451 5.15 -7.73 -4.43
N TRP A 452 4.23 -8.44 -5.09
CA TRP A 452 3.46 -7.92 -6.25
C TRP A 452 2.71 -6.65 -5.90
N GLY A 453 2.05 -6.66 -4.74
CA GLY A 453 1.31 -5.52 -4.20
C GLY A 453 2.18 -4.31 -3.96
N LEU A 454 3.50 -4.46 -3.75
CA LEU A 454 4.47 -3.40 -3.46
C LEU A 454 5.60 -3.32 -4.50
N ARG A 455 5.40 -3.86 -5.71
CA ARG A 455 6.40 -3.75 -6.78
C ARG A 455 6.69 -2.29 -7.11
N ALA A 456 7.95 -2.00 -7.45
CA ALA A 456 8.47 -0.65 -7.67
C ALA A 456 8.28 0.33 -6.49
N PHE A 457 8.05 -0.17 -5.27
CA PHE A 457 8.04 0.67 -4.08
C PHE A 457 9.47 0.93 -3.59
N GLY A 458 9.94 2.17 -3.71
CA GLY A 458 11.33 2.57 -3.41
C GLY A 458 11.92 2.00 -2.12
N PRO A 459 11.22 2.03 -0.96
CA PRO A 459 11.72 1.43 0.28
C PRO A 459 12.11 -0.05 0.16
N LEU A 460 11.42 -0.81 -0.70
CA LEU A 460 11.66 -2.25 -0.90
C LEU A 460 12.47 -2.55 -2.16
N ALA A 461 12.95 -1.53 -2.91
CA ALA A 461 13.60 -1.73 -4.20
C ALA A 461 14.75 -2.75 -4.11
N LYS A 462 15.66 -2.57 -3.13
CA LYS A 462 16.79 -3.49 -2.90
C LYS A 462 16.34 -4.90 -2.52
N ALA A 463 15.30 -5.04 -1.68
CA ALA A 463 14.76 -6.35 -1.32
C ALA A 463 14.10 -7.07 -2.51
N HIS A 464 13.56 -6.31 -3.47
CA HIS A 464 12.86 -6.82 -4.63
C HIS A 464 13.78 -7.10 -5.84
N GLU A 465 15.06 -6.70 -5.81
CA GLU A 465 16.01 -6.91 -6.92
C GLU A 465 16.16 -8.39 -7.31
N ALA A 466 16.12 -9.29 -6.34
CA ALA A 466 16.25 -10.74 -6.57
C ALA A 466 14.91 -11.44 -6.88
N LEU A 467 13.78 -10.72 -6.86
CA LEU A 467 12.45 -11.29 -7.04
C LEU A 467 12.00 -11.29 -8.52
N GLN A 468 11.30 -12.35 -8.89
CA GLN A 468 10.74 -12.55 -10.22
C GLN A 468 9.24 -12.24 -10.23
N PHE A 469 8.85 -11.23 -11.01
CA PHE A 469 7.47 -10.79 -11.21
C PHE A 469 6.92 -11.30 -12.55
N GLN A 470 6.97 -12.62 -12.77
CA GLN A 470 6.55 -13.24 -14.04
C GLN A 470 5.22 -13.99 -13.91
N GLN A 471 5.10 -14.83 -12.88
CA GLN A 471 3.88 -15.60 -12.62
C GLN A 471 3.57 -15.57 -11.12
N PRO A 472 2.28 -15.45 -10.73
CA PRO A 472 1.88 -15.58 -9.34
C PRO A 472 2.20 -16.97 -8.80
N VAL A 473 2.68 -17.01 -7.55
CA VAL A 473 2.88 -18.27 -6.81
C VAL A 473 1.51 -18.89 -6.50
N SER A 474 1.42 -20.22 -6.50
CA SER A 474 0.16 -20.90 -6.13
C SER A 474 -0.15 -20.71 -4.65
N ARG A 475 -1.45 -20.59 -4.31
CA ARG A 475 -1.90 -20.38 -2.91
C ARG A 475 -1.38 -21.42 -1.92
N ALA A 476 -1.18 -22.66 -2.37
CA ALA A 476 -0.64 -23.74 -1.53
C ALA A 476 0.84 -23.53 -1.16
N VAL A 477 1.59 -22.79 -1.97
CA VAL A 477 3.02 -22.52 -1.79
C VAL A 477 3.28 -21.20 -1.07
N GLU A 478 2.36 -20.23 -1.14
CA GLU A 478 2.52 -18.89 -0.56
C GLU A 478 2.93 -18.92 0.93
N GLY A 479 2.18 -19.65 1.77
CA GLY A 479 2.43 -19.73 3.21
C GLY A 479 3.79 -20.35 3.56
N PRO A 480 4.09 -21.57 3.09
CA PRO A 480 5.39 -22.21 3.29
C PRO A 480 6.57 -21.39 2.75
N LEU A 481 6.44 -20.80 1.56
CA LEU A 481 7.50 -19.95 0.98
C LEU A 481 7.75 -18.71 1.83
N ARG A 482 6.69 -18.09 2.36
CA ARG A 482 6.79 -16.94 3.25
C ARG A 482 7.49 -17.29 4.56
N LEU A 483 7.13 -18.41 5.19
CA LEU A 483 7.82 -18.87 6.40
C LEU A 483 9.30 -19.17 6.13
N ARG A 484 9.63 -19.78 5.00
CA ARG A 484 11.02 -20.00 4.58
C ARG A 484 11.80 -18.70 4.44
N ARG A 485 11.23 -17.67 3.80
CA ARG A 485 11.87 -16.35 3.65
C ARG A 485 12.01 -15.61 4.98
N LEU A 486 11.03 -15.75 5.86
CA LEU A 486 11.10 -15.21 7.22
C LEU A 486 12.24 -15.84 8.00
N LEU A 487 12.38 -17.17 7.97
CA LEU A 487 13.52 -17.87 8.59
C LEU A 487 14.85 -17.41 8.00
N ALA A 488 14.96 -17.33 6.66
CA ALA A 488 16.18 -16.84 6.00
C ALA A 488 16.54 -15.39 6.41
N SER A 489 15.54 -14.54 6.67
CA SER A 489 15.77 -13.17 7.15
C SER A 489 16.29 -13.13 8.59
N VAL A 490 16.04 -14.19 9.37
CA VAL A 490 16.43 -14.36 10.78
C VAL A 490 17.70 -15.22 10.93
N ASP A 491 18.06 -16.02 9.94
CA ASP A 491 19.22 -16.94 9.99
C ASP A 491 20.45 -16.38 9.27
N ASN A 492 20.47 -15.10 8.89
CA ASN A 492 21.52 -14.54 8.03
C ASN A 492 22.90 -14.54 8.73
N GLU A 493 23.65 -15.63 8.57
CA GLU A 493 25.11 -15.71 8.70
C GLU A 493 25.72 -15.01 7.47
N GLN A 494 26.49 -13.93 7.66
CA GLN A 494 27.43 -13.49 6.63
C GLN A 494 28.79 -13.10 7.24
N ASP A 495 29.81 -13.76 6.67
CA ASP A 495 31.26 -13.57 6.65
C ASP A 495 32.05 -13.45 7.97
N ASP A 496 32.95 -14.42 8.14
CA ASP A 496 33.94 -14.60 9.22
C ASP A 496 34.94 -13.43 9.41
N ASP A 497 34.81 -12.30 8.72
CA ASP A 497 35.78 -11.20 8.75
C ASP A 497 35.27 -9.85 9.31
N GLU A 498 33.99 -9.73 9.71
CA GLU A 498 33.51 -8.58 10.49
C GLU A 498 32.60 -9.03 11.65
N GLU A 499 32.96 -8.68 12.89
CA GLU A 499 32.21 -8.99 14.13
C GLU A 499 30.82 -8.30 14.18
N VAL A 500 29.82 -8.67 13.36
CA VAL A 500 28.40 -8.33 13.64
C VAL A 500 27.40 -9.38 13.10
N ILE A 501 26.60 -9.92 14.04
CA ILE A 501 25.40 -10.79 13.97
C ILE A 501 25.60 -12.30 13.75
N VAL A 502 25.89 -12.99 14.85
CA VAL A 502 25.22 -14.27 15.14
C VAL A 502 23.94 -13.95 15.91
N TYR A 503 22.80 -14.52 15.51
CA TYR A 503 21.57 -14.56 16.32
C TYR A 503 21.74 -15.48 17.55
N ALA A 504 22.71 -15.16 18.41
CA ALA A 504 23.02 -15.89 19.64
C ALA A 504 22.25 -15.26 20.82
N PRO A 505 20.97 -15.65 20.98
CA PRO A 505 20.65 -16.38 22.21
C PRO A 505 19.91 -17.70 21.96
N VAL A 506 19.66 -18.09 20.71
CA VAL A 506 18.79 -19.26 20.40
C VAL A 506 19.50 -20.62 20.54
N ARG A 507 20.83 -20.68 20.65
CA ARG A 507 21.57 -21.95 20.89
C ARG A 507 21.88 -22.28 22.37
N GLY A 508 21.49 -21.45 23.34
CA GLY A 508 22.01 -21.51 24.72
C GLY A 508 21.10 -22.06 25.82
N SER A 509 19.91 -22.61 25.52
CA SER A 509 18.93 -23.00 26.55
C SER A 509 18.32 -24.40 26.35
N VAL A 510 19.12 -25.38 25.94
CA VAL A 510 18.79 -26.80 26.12
C VAL A 510 20.05 -27.55 26.56
N ALA A 511 20.56 -27.22 27.74
CA ALA A 511 21.41 -28.12 28.49
C ALA A 511 20.75 -28.32 29.85
N ALA A 512 19.98 -29.39 29.97
CA ALA A 512 19.58 -29.90 31.28
C ALA A 512 20.85 -30.15 32.11
N PRO A 513 20.93 -29.71 33.37
CA PRO A 513 22.06 -30.08 34.22
C PRO A 513 22.03 -31.59 34.40
N GLN A 514 23.06 -32.28 33.90
CA GLN A 514 23.34 -33.64 34.34
C GLN A 514 23.66 -33.58 35.82
N ALA A 515 22.82 -34.25 36.61
CA ALA A 515 23.07 -34.50 38.02
C ALA A 515 24.36 -35.31 38.16
N ALA A 516 25.25 -34.85 39.04
CA ALA A 516 26.33 -35.65 39.60
C ALA A 516 25.80 -36.65 40.63
#